data_AF-A0A2U2PG76-F1
#
_entry.id   AF-A0A2U2PG76-F1
#
_cell.length_a   1.000
_cell.length_b   1.000
_cell.length_c   1.000
_cell.angle_alpha   90.00
_cell.angle_beta   90.00
_cell.angle_gamma   90.00
#
_symmetry.space_group_name_H-M   'P 1'
#
loop_
_entity.id
_entity.type
_entity.pdbx_description
1 polymer ?
#
loop_
_entity_poly.entity_id
_entity_poly.type
_entity_poly.pdbx_seq_one_letter_code
_entity_poly.pdbx_strand_id
1 'polypeptide(L)'
;MRSKAHIKTHPIHPMLIPFPTAFLTGTFLFGVLSFFTGKDDLWHAAGYMEAAGIISALIAAVPGIVDFRYTVPPDSSAKKRAAKHGIINTGMLLVFITAFLIRADEISLWVIVLESVGMVMLVVAGWMGGTLVHRNQIGVFNRYADSGKYQEAYAVIKGGIVEAGDVNELKNDQMKLILAGKKRIVLGKTEGEYVAFDDRCSHKGGSLAAGVLICKTVQCPWHGSQFCVNDGSVKAGPAKEKINTYTVMEKEGKLYIKV
;
A
#
# COMPACT_ATOMS: atom_id res chain seq x y z
N MET A 1 -1.23 3.72 4.49
CA MET A 1 -2.63 3.42 4.12
C MET A 1 -2.90 1.98 4.50
N ARG A 2 -3.92 1.75 5.33
CA ARG A 2 -4.27 0.41 5.81
C ARG A 2 -4.68 -0.46 4.61
N SER A 3 -4.07 -1.64 4.50
CA SER A 3 -4.50 -2.69 3.57
C SER A 3 -5.99 -3.02 3.80
N LYS A 4 -6.73 -3.34 2.75
CA LYS A 4 -8.12 -3.84 2.85
C LYS A 4 -8.11 -5.35 3.10
N ALA A 5 -7.12 -6.07 2.60
CA ALA A 5 -6.87 -7.47 2.92
C ALA A 5 -5.95 -7.59 4.14
N HIS A 6 -6.49 -7.44 5.35
CA HIS A 6 -5.71 -7.47 6.60
C HIS A 6 -6.36 -8.32 7.68
N ILE A 7 -5.55 -8.81 8.62
CA ILE A 7 -6.01 -9.37 9.91
C ILE A 7 -5.58 -8.40 11.01
N LYS A 8 -6.56 -7.82 11.72
CA LYS A 8 -6.31 -6.71 12.68
C LYS A 8 -5.53 -5.55 12.03
N THR A 9 -4.27 -5.36 12.38
CA THR A 9 -3.39 -4.31 11.84
C THR A 9 -2.37 -4.85 10.83
N HIS A 10 -2.37 -6.16 10.56
CA HIS A 10 -1.35 -6.82 9.74
C HIS A 10 -1.87 -7.07 8.32
N PRO A 11 -1.22 -6.50 7.28
CA PRO A 11 -1.61 -6.71 5.89
C PRO A 11 -1.26 -8.14 5.44
N ILE A 12 -2.20 -8.84 4.79
CA ILE A 12 -2.04 -10.27 4.46
C ILE A 12 -1.02 -10.46 3.33
N HIS A 13 -1.01 -9.62 2.30
CA HIS A 13 -0.10 -9.80 1.16
C HIS A 13 1.39 -9.77 1.59
N PRO A 14 1.88 -8.79 2.38
CA PRO A 14 3.24 -8.83 2.94
C PRO A 14 3.54 -10.02 3.85
N MET A 15 2.54 -10.65 4.47
CA MET A 15 2.73 -11.87 5.27
C MET A 15 2.97 -13.09 4.38
N LEU A 16 2.41 -13.10 3.17
CA LEU A 16 2.45 -14.25 2.27
C LEU A 16 3.61 -14.20 1.27
N ILE A 17 4.04 -13.02 0.82
CA ILE A 17 5.13 -12.90 -0.18
C ILE A 17 6.50 -13.51 0.23
N PRO A 18 6.85 -13.71 1.51
CA PRO A 18 8.09 -14.41 1.86
C PRO A 18 8.13 -15.86 1.36
N PHE A 19 6.99 -16.56 1.34
CA PHE A 19 6.91 -17.96 0.90
C PHE A 19 7.31 -18.16 -0.57
N PRO A 20 6.63 -17.52 -1.56
CA PRO A 20 7.03 -17.69 -2.97
C PRO A 20 8.43 -17.16 -3.22
N THR A 21 8.84 -16.07 -2.56
CA THR A 21 10.19 -15.52 -2.72
C THR A 21 11.24 -16.55 -2.28
N ALA A 22 11.06 -17.18 -1.12
CA ALA A 22 11.99 -18.18 -0.61
C ALA A 22 11.99 -19.45 -1.48
N PHE A 23 10.81 -19.95 -1.86
CA PHE A 23 10.69 -21.17 -2.64
C PHE A 23 11.25 -21.03 -4.06
N LEU A 24 10.89 -19.97 -4.80
CA LEU A 24 11.39 -19.75 -6.16
C LEU A 24 12.89 -19.43 -6.18
N THR A 25 13.40 -18.74 -5.16
CA THR A 25 14.86 -18.57 -4.99
C THR A 25 15.54 -19.91 -4.73
N GLY A 26 14.96 -20.75 -3.88
CA GLY A 26 15.46 -22.09 -3.59
C GLY A 26 15.49 -22.98 -4.82
N THR A 27 14.42 -22.97 -5.62
CA THR A 27 14.35 -23.64 -6.93
C THR A 27 15.57 -23.30 -7.80
N PHE A 28 15.84 -22.01 -8.01
CA PHE A 28 16.96 -21.58 -8.83
C PHE A 28 18.31 -22.04 -8.24
N LEU A 29 18.51 -21.86 -6.92
CA LEU A 29 19.76 -22.23 -6.27
C LEU A 29 20.04 -23.73 -6.34
N PHE A 30 19.03 -24.56 -6.07
CA PHE A 30 19.16 -26.01 -6.16
C PHE A 30 19.30 -26.50 -7.60
N GLY A 31 18.59 -25.86 -8.55
CA GLY A 31 18.73 -26.15 -9.98
C GLY A 31 20.14 -25.88 -10.49
N VAL A 32 20.71 -24.72 -10.16
CA VAL A 32 22.11 -24.38 -10.49
C VAL A 32 23.10 -25.33 -9.80
N LEU A 33 22.90 -25.63 -8.52
CA LEU A 33 23.80 -26.54 -7.80
C LEU A 33 23.74 -27.95 -8.39
N SER A 34 22.55 -28.43 -8.75
CA SER A 34 22.37 -29.71 -9.44
C SER A 34 23.13 -29.73 -10.76
N PHE A 35 23.02 -28.67 -11.57
CA PHE A 35 23.74 -28.56 -12.85
C PHE A 35 25.26 -28.69 -12.73
N PHE A 36 25.86 -28.09 -11.69
CA PHE A 36 27.30 -28.18 -11.48
C PHE A 36 27.75 -29.48 -10.81
N THR A 37 26.90 -30.07 -9.97
CA THR A 37 27.26 -31.26 -9.18
C THR A 37 26.83 -32.58 -9.82
N GLY A 38 25.92 -32.55 -10.80
CA GLY A 38 25.28 -33.71 -11.38
C GLY A 38 24.40 -34.49 -10.39
N LYS A 39 23.96 -33.87 -9.29
CA LYS A 39 23.15 -34.54 -8.26
C LYS A 39 21.66 -34.39 -8.57
N ASP A 40 21.01 -35.50 -8.88
CA ASP A 40 19.58 -35.54 -9.21
C ASP A 40 18.67 -35.22 -8.02
N ASP A 41 19.09 -35.54 -6.78
CA ASP A 41 18.32 -35.18 -5.58
C ASP A 41 18.09 -33.67 -5.47
N LEU A 42 19.08 -32.88 -5.87
CA LEU A 42 18.97 -31.42 -5.89
C LEU A 42 18.04 -30.94 -7.00
N TRP A 43 17.99 -31.65 -8.13
CA TRP A 43 17.09 -31.35 -9.23
C TRP A 43 15.62 -31.57 -8.82
N HIS A 44 15.33 -32.69 -8.17
CA HIS A 44 14.00 -33.00 -7.64
C HIS A 44 13.60 -32.02 -6.53
N ALA A 45 14.52 -31.69 -5.62
CA ALA A 45 14.28 -30.67 -4.59
C ALA A 45 13.91 -29.32 -5.21
N ALA A 46 14.63 -28.88 -6.26
CA ALA A 46 14.32 -27.66 -6.99
C ALA A 46 12.88 -27.68 -7.56
N GLY A 47 12.47 -28.81 -8.16
CA GLY A 47 11.12 -29.01 -8.69
C GLY A 47 10.02 -28.94 -7.62
N TYR A 48 10.22 -29.55 -6.45
CA TYR A 48 9.26 -29.44 -5.34
C TYR A 48 9.15 -28.02 -4.80
N MET A 49 10.28 -27.30 -4.70
CA MET A 49 10.26 -25.89 -4.33
C MET A 49 9.57 -25.05 -5.40
N GLU A 50 9.68 -25.41 -6.68
CA GLU A 50 9.08 -24.64 -7.77
C GLU A 50 7.56 -24.74 -7.70
N ALA A 51 7.04 -25.95 -7.51
CA ALA A 51 5.63 -26.20 -7.27
C ALA A 51 5.10 -25.42 -6.04
N ALA A 52 5.81 -25.50 -4.90
CA ALA A 52 5.45 -24.77 -3.69
C ALA A 52 5.48 -23.25 -3.90
N GLY A 53 6.47 -22.76 -4.66
CA GLY A 53 6.63 -21.36 -5.03
C GLY A 53 5.49 -20.85 -5.90
N ILE A 54 5.09 -21.60 -6.93
CA ILE A 54 3.96 -21.26 -7.81
C ILE A 54 2.64 -21.22 -7.01
N ILE A 55 2.38 -22.25 -6.19
CA ILE A 55 1.16 -22.32 -5.37
C ILE A 55 1.10 -21.14 -4.39
N SER A 56 2.17 -20.90 -3.65
CA SER A 56 2.22 -19.79 -2.68
C SER A 56 2.17 -18.42 -3.36
N ALA A 57 2.71 -18.26 -4.57
CA ALA A 57 2.61 -17.03 -5.36
C ALA A 57 1.17 -16.74 -5.77
N LEU A 58 0.42 -17.76 -6.22
CA LEU A 58 -0.99 -17.64 -6.55
C LEU A 58 -1.83 -17.23 -5.32
N ILE A 59 -1.57 -17.84 -4.16
CA ILE A 59 -2.24 -17.49 -2.90
C ILE A 59 -1.90 -16.04 -2.50
N ALA A 60 -0.64 -15.63 -2.60
CA ALA A 60 -0.21 -14.27 -2.28
C ALA A 60 -0.78 -13.22 -3.25
N ALA A 61 -1.03 -13.57 -4.52
CA ALA A 61 -1.59 -12.67 -5.51
C ALA A 61 -3.00 -12.20 -5.17
N VAL A 62 -3.83 -13.05 -4.54
CA VAL A 62 -5.22 -12.73 -4.18
C VAL A 62 -5.34 -11.47 -3.30
N PRO A 63 -4.74 -11.41 -2.10
CA PRO A 63 -4.78 -10.19 -1.28
C PRO A 63 -4.05 -9.01 -1.96
N GLY A 64 -3.04 -9.28 -2.80
CA GLY A 64 -2.36 -8.25 -3.60
C GLY A 64 -3.29 -7.54 -4.59
N ILE A 65 -4.17 -8.30 -5.26
CA ILE A 65 -5.19 -7.77 -6.18
C ILE A 65 -6.25 -6.97 -5.42
N VAL A 66 -6.69 -7.46 -4.26
CA VAL A 66 -7.63 -6.73 -3.38
C VAL A 66 -7.03 -5.38 -2.98
N ASP A 67 -5.80 -5.37 -2.52
CA ASP A 67 -5.12 -4.12 -2.15
C ASP A 67 -4.88 -3.21 -3.35
N PHE A 68 -4.49 -3.75 -4.50
CA PHE A 68 -4.39 -2.96 -5.72
C PHE A 68 -5.71 -2.28 -6.04
N ARG A 69 -6.86 -2.97 -5.94
CA ARG A 69 -8.16 -2.45 -6.34
C ARG A 69 -8.75 -1.46 -5.33
N TYR A 70 -8.58 -1.69 -4.03
CA TYR A 70 -9.33 -1.00 -2.98
C TYR A 70 -8.46 -0.23 -1.98
N THR A 71 -7.16 -0.53 -1.88
CA THR A 71 -6.23 0.18 -0.99
C THR A 71 -5.45 1.24 -1.75
N VAL A 72 -4.96 0.93 -2.95
CA VAL A 72 -4.10 1.84 -3.71
C VAL A 72 -4.95 2.96 -4.35
N PRO A 73 -4.70 4.24 -4.03
CA PRO A 73 -5.51 5.36 -4.51
C PRO A 73 -5.49 5.46 -6.04
N PRO A 74 -6.64 5.73 -6.69
CA PRO A 74 -6.67 5.98 -8.14
C PRO A 74 -5.85 7.23 -8.51
N ASP A 75 -5.42 7.31 -9.77
CA ASP A 75 -4.72 8.47 -10.33
C ASP A 75 -3.45 8.90 -9.54
N SER A 76 -2.77 7.93 -8.93
CA SER A 76 -1.57 8.16 -8.12
C SER A 76 -0.32 7.52 -8.70
N SER A 77 0.87 8.03 -8.31
CA SER A 77 2.15 7.39 -8.65
C SER A 77 2.24 5.97 -8.07
N ALA A 78 1.62 5.73 -6.91
CA ALA A 78 1.49 4.41 -6.30
C ALA A 78 0.67 3.45 -7.18
N LYS A 79 -0.46 3.90 -7.75
CA LYS A 79 -1.29 3.09 -8.65
C LYS A 79 -0.54 2.63 -9.89
N LYS A 80 0.16 3.57 -10.56
CA LYS A 80 0.98 3.26 -11.74
C LYS A 80 2.09 2.26 -11.40
N ARG A 81 2.76 2.44 -10.26
CA ARG A 81 3.81 1.53 -9.79
C ARG A 81 3.25 0.16 -9.43
N ALA A 82 2.13 0.10 -8.73
CA ALA A 82 1.47 -1.15 -8.34
C ALA A 82 1.00 -1.95 -9.56
N ALA A 83 0.50 -1.28 -10.61
CA ALA A 83 0.15 -1.93 -11.87
C ALA A 83 1.40 -2.55 -12.54
N LYS A 84 2.49 -1.80 -12.67
CA LYS A 84 3.76 -2.33 -13.23
C LYS A 84 4.31 -3.49 -12.41
N HIS A 85 4.27 -3.37 -11.08
CA HIS A 85 4.68 -4.44 -10.17
C HIS A 85 3.84 -5.71 -10.37
N GLY A 86 2.52 -5.57 -10.48
CA GLY A 86 1.62 -6.69 -10.78
C GLY A 86 1.95 -7.37 -12.10
N ILE A 87 2.15 -6.59 -13.18
CA ILE A 87 2.53 -7.12 -14.49
C ILE A 87 3.84 -7.91 -14.44
N ILE A 88 4.86 -7.38 -13.77
CA ILE A 88 6.16 -8.07 -13.64
C ILE A 88 6.00 -9.37 -12.86
N ASN A 89 5.24 -9.39 -11.75
CA ASN A 89 5.00 -10.62 -11.00
C ASN A 89 4.20 -11.65 -11.80
N THR A 90 3.20 -11.22 -12.58
CA THR A 90 2.46 -12.13 -13.48
C THR A 90 3.39 -12.72 -14.53
N GLY A 91 4.22 -11.90 -15.18
CA GLY A 91 5.20 -12.38 -16.16
C GLY A 91 6.21 -13.33 -15.54
N MET A 92 6.75 -13.00 -14.37
CA MET A 92 7.67 -13.84 -13.61
C MET A 92 7.04 -15.21 -13.30
N LEU A 93 5.80 -15.21 -12.82
CA LEU A 93 5.08 -16.44 -12.52
C LEU A 93 4.86 -17.31 -13.76
N LEU A 94 4.55 -16.72 -14.91
CA LEU A 94 4.42 -17.45 -16.18
C LEU A 94 5.76 -18.05 -16.64
N VAL A 95 6.88 -17.37 -16.40
CA VAL A 95 8.22 -17.91 -16.68
C VAL A 95 8.50 -19.14 -15.82
N PHE A 96 8.26 -19.07 -14.50
CA PHE A 96 8.41 -20.24 -13.62
C PHE A 96 7.42 -21.36 -13.94
N ILE A 97 6.16 -21.06 -14.28
CA ILE A 97 5.23 -22.10 -14.73
C ILE A 97 5.75 -22.78 -15.99
N THR A 98 6.32 -22.01 -16.93
CA THR A 98 6.87 -22.58 -18.16
C THR A 98 8.09 -23.45 -17.87
N ALA A 99 9.00 -22.99 -17.00
CA ALA A 99 10.14 -23.77 -16.53
C ALA A 99 9.69 -25.09 -15.87
N PHE A 100 8.70 -25.02 -14.98
CA PHE A 100 8.07 -26.18 -14.34
C PHE A 100 7.45 -27.16 -15.33
N LEU A 101 6.74 -26.67 -16.37
CA LEU A 101 6.07 -27.53 -17.35
C LEU A 101 7.05 -28.26 -18.28
N ILE A 102 8.22 -27.68 -18.54
CA ILE A 102 9.27 -28.32 -19.36
C ILE A 102 10.31 -29.06 -18.53
N ARG A 103 10.20 -29.02 -17.19
CA ARG A 103 11.08 -29.71 -16.26
C ARG A 103 10.80 -31.22 -16.36
N ALA A 104 11.78 -31.94 -16.91
CA ALA A 104 11.82 -33.40 -16.95
C ALA A 104 12.74 -33.94 -15.85
N ASP A 105 12.88 -35.27 -15.76
CA ASP A 105 13.77 -35.92 -14.80
C ASP A 105 15.25 -35.57 -15.05
N GLU A 106 15.61 -35.30 -16.30
CA GLU A 106 16.97 -34.89 -16.67
C GLU A 106 17.22 -33.39 -16.44
N ILE A 107 18.45 -33.06 -16.04
CA ILE A 107 18.89 -31.68 -15.86
C ILE A 107 18.87 -30.93 -17.20
N SER A 108 18.15 -29.81 -17.24
CA SER A 108 17.96 -29.02 -18.46
C SER A 108 18.53 -27.60 -18.33
N LEU A 109 19.43 -27.24 -19.27
CA LEU A 109 19.96 -25.87 -19.36
C LEU A 109 18.84 -24.84 -19.59
N TRP A 110 17.82 -25.18 -20.38
CA TRP A 110 16.73 -24.25 -20.69
C TRP A 110 15.87 -23.91 -19.48
N VAL A 111 15.64 -24.87 -18.59
CA VAL A 111 14.97 -24.64 -17.30
C VAL A 111 15.78 -23.64 -16.47
N ILE A 112 17.09 -23.83 -16.37
CA ILE A 112 17.98 -22.94 -15.61
C ILE A 112 17.99 -21.52 -16.21
N VAL A 113 17.99 -21.40 -17.54
CA VAL A 113 17.90 -20.10 -18.22
C VAL A 113 16.57 -19.41 -17.90
N LEU A 114 15.44 -20.11 -17.96
CA LEU A 114 14.13 -19.55 -17.61
C LEU A 114 14.09 -19.13 -16.14
N GLU A 115 14.58 -19.96 -15.22
CA GLU A 115 14.65 -19.64 -13.79
C GLU A 115 15.56 -18.44 -13.53
N SER A 116 16.68 -18.31 -14.26
CA SER A 116 17.55 -17.13 -14.18
C SER A 116 16.81 -15.85 -14.57
N VAL A 117 16.03 -15.89 -15.66
CA VAL A 117 15.16 -14.78 -16.09
C VAL A 117 14.11 -14.50 -15.01
N GLY A 118 13.46 -15.55 -14.48
CA GLY A 118 12.50 -15.47 -13.39
C GLY A 118 13.10 -14.80 -12.14
N MET A 119 14.34 -15.13 -11.78
CA MET A 119 15.05 -14.55 -10.64
C MET A 119 15.35 -13.07 -10.83
N VAL A 120 15.78 -12.65 -12.03
CA VAL A 120 15.95 -11.23 -12.34
C VAL A 120 14.62 -10.48 -12.18
N MET A 121 13.53 -11.05 -12.68
CA MET A 121 12.20 -10.47 -12.53
C MET A 121 11.75 -10.42 -11.06
N LEU A 122 12.03 -11.46 -10.27
CA LEU A 122 11.74 -11.52 -8.83
C LEU A 122 12.45 -10.41 -8.06
N VAL A 123 13.73 -10.16 -8.35
CA VAL A 123 14.51 -9.09 -7.71
C VAL A 123 13.92 -7.72 -8.06
N VAL A 124 13.62 -7.47 -9.34
CA VAL A 124 13.00 -6.21 -9.80
C VAL A 124 11.62 -6.02 -9.16
N ALA A 125 10.79 -7.06 -9.13
CA ALA A 125 9.48 -7.05 -8.50
C ALA A 125 9.58 -6.77 -6.99
N GLY A 126 10.53 -7.41 -6.29
CA GLY A 126 10.81 -7.20 -4.87
C GLY A 126 11.21 -5.77 -4.55
N TRP A 127 12.09 -5.16 -5.36
CA TRP A 127 12.46 -3.76 -5.20
C TRP A 127 11.26 -2.81 -5.37
N MET A 128 10.40 -3.09 -6.34
CA MET A 128 9.16 -2.32 -6.54
C MET A 128 8.16 -2.51 -5.40
N GLY A 129 8.02 -3.73 -4.88
CA GLY A 129 7.20 -4.04 -3.72
C GLY A 129 7.67 -3.29 -2.48
N GLY A 130 8.97 -3.34 -2.18
CA GLY A 130 9.58 -2.55 -1.12
C GLY A 130 9.37 -1.05 -1.31
N THR A 131 9.44 -0.55 -2.54
CA THR A 131 9.15 0.86 -2.84
C THR A 131 7.69 1.22 -2.54
N LEU A 132 6.74 0.33 -2.87
CA LEU A 132 5.32 0.54 -2.57
C LEU A 132 5.07 0.60 -1.06
N VAL A 133 5.74 -0.26 -0.28
CA VAL A 133 5.61 -0.26 1.18
C VAL A 133 6.33 0.94 1.80
N HIS A 134 7.61 1.17 1.50
CA HIS A 134 8.41 2.15 2.23
C HIS A 134 8.23 3.59 1.72
N ARG A 135 8.12 3.80 0.40
CA ARG A 135 7.98 5.17 -0.16
C ARG A 135 6.52 5.57 -0.35
N ASN A 136 5.67 4.63 -0.75
CA ASN A 136 4.25 4.89 -0.98
C ASN A 136 3.36 4.47 0.20
N GLN A 137 3.91 3.80 1.22
CA GLN A 137 3.23 3.47 2.48
C GLN A 137 1.90 2.73 2.24
N ILE A 138 1.91 1.86 1.23
CA ILE A 138 0.82 0.93 0.93
C ILE A 138 0.89 -0.22 1.95
N GLY A 139 -0.23 -0.53 2.58
CA GLY A 139 -0.31 -1.58 3.60
C GLY A 139 0.22 -1.16 4.98
N VAL A 140 0.77 0.04 5.13
CA VAL A 140 1.27 0.55 6.41
C VAL A 140 0.13 1.22 7.19
N PHE A 141 -0.08 0.76 8.42
CA PHE A 141 -1.01 1.36 9.38
C PHE A 141 -0.22 2.21 10.38
N ASN A 142 -0.23 3.52 10.15
CA ASN A 142 0.37 4.49 11.08
C ASN A 142 -0.67 4.80 12.15
N ARG A 143 -0.39 4.44 13.40
CA ARG A 143 -1.18 4.86 14.55
C ARG A 143 -0.23 5.45 15.58
N TYR A 144 -0.52 6.67 16.00
CA TYR A 144 0.21 7.34 17.07
C TYR A 144 -0.57 7.18 18.39
N ALA A 145 0.11 7.41 19.51
CA ALA A 145 -0.54 7.50 20.81
C ALA A 145 -1.68 8.55 20.74
N ASP A 146 -2.83 8.22 21.33
CA ASP A 146 -4.03 9.08 21.45
C ASP A 146 -4.77 9.52 20.17
N SER A 147 -4.36 9.09 18.97
CA SER A 147 -5.02 9.47 17.69
C SER A 147 -6.41 8.83 17.46
N GLY A 148 -7.03 8.25 18.49
CA GLY A 148 -8.31 7.55 18.37
C GLY A 148 -8.27 6.27 17.52
N LYS A 149 -9.45 5.72 17.17
CA LYS A 149 -9.57 4.70 16.10
C LYS A 149 -9.60 5.45 14.78
N TYR A 150 -8.88 4.96 13.76
CA TYR A 150 -8.99 5.51 12.41
C TYR A 150 -10.43 5.39 11.90
N GLN A 151 -11.01 6.50 11.46
CA GLN A 151 -12.38 6.58 10.96
C GLN A 151 -12.39 7.01 9.48
N GLU A 152 -13.24 6.36 8.69
CA GLU A 152 -13.44 6.67 7.27
C GLU A 152 -14.95 6.69 7.01
N ALA A 153 -15.43 7.68 6.25
CA ALA A 153 -16.81 7.74 5.78
C ALA A 153 -16.87 8.08 4.29
N TYR A 154 -17.91 7.56 3.62
CA TYR A 154 -18.24 7.90 2.24
C TYR A 154 -19.32 8.97 2.25
N ALA A 155 -19.14 10.02 1.44
CA ALA A 155 -20.09 11.12 1.34
C ALA A 155 -20.30 11.52 -0.12
N VAL A 156 -21.43 12.19 -0.38
CA VAL A 156 -21.76 12.71 -1.70
C VAL A 156 -21.61 14.23 -1.69
N ILE A 157 -20.99 14.78 -2.73
CA ILE A 157 -20.92 16.23 -2.91
C ILE A 157 -22.25 16.70 -3.52
N LYS A 158 -22.99 17.56 -2.80
CA LYS A 158 -24.22 18.18 -3.29
C LYS A 158 -24.06 19.70 -3.25
N GLY A 159 -24.06 20.35 -4.41
CA GLY A 159 -23.91 21.81 -4.50
C GLY A 159 -22.60 22.35 -3.90
N GLY A 160 -21.51 21.59 -3.97
CA GLY A 160 -20.23 21.96 -3.35
C GLY A 160 -20.19 21.77 -1.83
N ILE A 161 -21.13 21.01 -1.26
CA ILE A 161 -21.19 20.72 0.17
C ILE A 161 -21.11 19.20 0.40
N VAL A 162 -20.37 18.81 1.43
CA VAL A 162 -20.21 17.44 1.91
C VAL A 162 -20.68 17.35 3.35
N GLU A 163 -21.64 16.47 3.64
CA GLU A 163 -21.97 16.10 5.03
C GLU A 163 -20.85 15.23 5.59
N ALA A 164 -20.23 15.67 6.68
CA ALA A 164 -18.99 15.09 7.20
C ALA A 164 -19.18 14.23 8.46
N GLY A 165 -20.25 14.47 9.23
CA GLY A 165 -20.55 13.73 10.46
C GLY A 165 -21.28 14.57 11.51
N ASP A 166 -21.30 14.08 12.74
CA ASP A 166 -21.97 14.73 13.88
C ASP A 166 -20.99 15.56 14.74
N VAL A 167 -21.47 16.62 15.41
CA VAL A 167 -20.65 17.57 16.22
C VAL A 167 -19.98 16.96 17.46
N ASN A 168 -20.23 15.68 17.75
CA ASN A 168 -19.66 14.96 18.89
C ASN A 168 -18.95 13.67 18.48
N GLU A 169 -18.80 13.40 17.18
CA GLU A 169 -18.16 12.18 16.68
C GLU A 169 -16.66 12.16 16.97
N LEU A 170 -16.00 13.31 16.91
CA LEU A 170 -14.57 13.47 17.14
C LEU A 170 -14.29 14.11 18.50
N LYS A 171 -13.36 13.51 19.25
CA LYS A 171 -12.69 14.18 20.38
C LYS A 171 -11.62 15.13 19.87
N ASN A 172 -11.13 16.02 20.73
CA ASN A 172 -9.97 16.85 20.38
C ASN A 172 -8.80 15.99 19.91
N ASP A 173 -8.11 16.50 18.90
CA ASP A 173 -6.93 15.94 18.21
C ASP A 173 -7.21 14.62 17.46
N GLN A 174 -8.49 14.32 17.23
CA GLN A 174 -8.91 13.22 16.36
C GLN A 174 -9.24 13.71 14.95
N MET A 175 -9.06 12.78 14.00
CA MET A 175 -9.32 12.99 12.59
C MET A 175 -10.16 11.86 12.01
N LYS A 176 -10.93 12.19 10.97
CA LYS A 176 -11.75 11.28 10.17
C LYS A 176 -11.53 11.58 8.69
N LEU A 177 -11.32 10.53 7.91
CA LEU A 177 -11.23 10.64 6.45
C LEU A 177 -12.64 10.63 5.84
N ILE A 178 -12.93 11.62 4.99
CA ILE A 178 -14.13 11.69 4.18
C ILE A 178 -13.76 11.46 2.71
N LEU A 179 -14.36 10.43 2.12
CA LEU A 179 -14.24 10.10 0.70
C LEU A 179 -15.48 10.59 -0.05
N ALA A 180 -15.31 11.67 -0.82
CA ALA A 180 -16.40 12.31 -1.56
C ALA A 180 -16.12 12.33 -3.06
N GLY A 181 -16.58 11.29 -3.77
CA GLY A 181 -16.23 11.06 -5.17
C GLY A 181 -14.73 10.86 -5.35
N LYS A 182 -14.06 11.77 -6.07
CA LYS A 182 -12.60 11.77 -6.22
C LYS A 182 -11.86 12.59 -5.14
N LYS A 183 -12.57 13.37 -4.32
CA LYS A 183 -11.97 14.16 -3.23
C LYS A 183 -11.75 13.31 -2.00
N ARG A 184 -10.61 13.54 -1.33
CA ARG A 184 -10.24 12.95 -0.04
C ARG A 184 -9.98 14.11 0.93
N ILE A 185 -10.85 14.24 1.92
CA ILE A 185 -10.85 15.38 2.84
C ILE A 185 -10.71 14.85 4.25
N VAL A 186 -9.90 15.50 5.07
CA VAL A 186 -9.83 15.23 6.50
C VAL A 186 -10.80 16.15 7.21
N LEU A 187 -11.69 15.58 8.03
CA LEU A 187 -12.35 16.31 9.11
C LEU A 187 -11.52 16.09 10.38
N GLY A 188 -11.07 17.15 11.02
CA GLY A 188 -10.37 17.10 12.30
C GLY A 188 -11.08 17.92 13.35
N LYS A 189 -10.82 17.61 14.62
CA LYS A 189 -11.13 18.49 15.75
C LYS A 189 -9.84 18.79 16.49
N THR A 190 -9.54 20.05 16.76
CA THR A 190 -8.34 20.43 17.52
C THR A 190 -8.62 21.72 18.27
N GLU A 191 -8.17 21.81 19.51
CA GLU A 191 -8.43 22.95 20.39
C GLU A 191 -9.93 23.32 20.50
N GLY A 192 -10.83 22.33 20.41
CA GLY A 192 -12.28 22.53 20.47
C GLY A 192 -12.94 22.92 19.15
N GLU A 193 -12.16 23.24 18.11
CA GLU A 193 -12.66 23.67 16.81
C GLU A 193 -12.63 22.55 15.77
N TYR A 194 -13.59 22.55 14.85
CA TYR A 194 -13.59 21.67 13.69
C TYR A 194 -12.84 22.30 12.52
N VAL A 195 -11.99 21.51 11.88
CA VAL A 195 -11.15 21.90 10.76
C VAL A 195 -11.30 20.91 9.62
N ALA A 196 -11.17 21.39 8.38
CA ALA A 196 -11.18 20.51 7.22
C ALA A 196 -10.08 20.90 6.23
N PHE A 197 -9.40 19.90 5.67
CA PHE A 197 -8.28 20.09 4.76
C PHE A 197 -8.07 18.87 3.86
N ASP A 198 -7.23 19.00 2.83
CA ASP A 198 -6.92 17.87 1.94
C ASP A 198 -6.30 16.70 2.71
N ASP A 199 -6.73 15.47 2.43
CA ASP A 199 -6.05 14.28 2.96
C ASP A 199 -4.69 14.06 2.32
N ARG A 200 -4.45 14.59 1.12
CA ARG A 200 -3.23 14.31 0.36
C ARG A 200 -2.13 15.32 0.70
N CYS A 201 -1.13 14.89 1.45
CA CYS A 201 0.10 15.64 1.68
C CYS A 201 0.75 16.05 0.34
N SER A 202 1.04 17.33 0.18
CA SER A 202 1.62 17.90 -1.06
C SER A 202 3.00 17.35 -1.43
N HIS A 203 3.79 16.83 -0.47
CA HIS A 203 5.11 16.24 -0.76
C HIS A 203 5.08 15.00 -1.67
N LYS A 204 4.53 13.87 -1.18
CA LYS A 204 4.49 12.58 -1.91
C LYS A 204 3.10 11.93 -1.91
N GLY A 205 2.08 12.63 -1.43
CA GLY A 205 0.70 12.15 -1.43
C GLY A 205 0.31 11.27 -0.25
N GLY A 206 1.02 11.37 0.87
CA GLY A 206 0.64 10.66 2.10
C GLY A 206 -0.69 11.12 2.65
N SER A 207 -1.46 10.19 3.21
CA SER A 207 -2.73 10.47 3.87
C SER A 207 -2.50 11.18 5.20
N LEU A 208 -2.98 12.42 5.31
CA LEU A 208 -2.91 13.26 6.50
C LEU A 208 -3.91 12.80 7.56
N ALA A 209 -5.04 12.18 7.18
CA ALA A 209 -5.96 11.56 8.14
C ALA A 209 -5.32 10.39 8.93
N ALA A 210 -4.24 9.81 8.40
CA ALA A 210 -3.44 8.80 9.09
C ALA A 210 -2.25 9.39 9.88
N GLY A 211 -2.16 10.72 9.95
CA GLY A 211 -1.14 11.46 10.66
C GLY A 211 -1.51 11.79 12.10
N VAL A 212 -0.91 12.86 12.61
CA VAL A 212 -1.20 13.43 13.93
C VAL A 212 -1.70 14.86 13.73
N LEU A 213 -2.75 15.25 14.46
CA LEU A 213 -3.24 16.61 14.51
C LEU A 213 -3.11 17.10 15.95
N ILE A 214 -2.26 18.10 16.19
CA ILE A 214 -2.07 18.73 17.50
C ILE A 214 -1.80 20.22 17.26
N CYS A 215 -2.32 21.09 18.13
CA CYS A 215 -2.07 22.53 18.09
C CYS A 215 -2.29 23.15 16.69
N LYS A 216 -3.44 22.84 16.06
CA LYS A 216 -3.80 23.32 14.71
C LYS A 216 -2.75 23.00 13.63
N THR A 217 -1.96 21.95 13.86
CA THR A 217 -0.91 21.48 12.94
C THR A 217 -1.09 20.00 12.67
N VAL A 218 -1.23 19.63 11.39
CA VAL A 218 -1.27 18.24 10.97
C VAL A 218 0.10 17.79 10.48
N GLN A 219 0.61 16.69 11.02
CA GLN A 219 1.85 16.05 10.60
C GLN A 219 1.58 14.83 9.73
N CYS A 220 2.15 14.82 8.53
CA CYS A 220 2.12 13.68 7.64
C CYS A 220 2.96 12.52 8.20
N PRO A 221 2.42 11.30 8.25
CA PRO A 221 3.12 10.17 8.86
C PRO A 221 4.23 9.59 7.98
N TRP A 222 4.41 10.07 6.74
CA TRP A 222 5.40 9.49 5.82
C TRP A 222 6.81 10.05 6.04
N HIS A 223 6.94 11.38 5.98
CA HIS A 223 8.23 12.06 6.05
C HIS A 223 8.19 13.25 7.03
N GLY A 224 7.14 13.34 7.85
CA GLY A 224 7.03 14.35 8.90
C GLY A 224 6.65 15.75 8.44
N SER A 225 6.25 15.96 7.18
CA SER A 225 5.78 17.29 6.72
C SER A 225 4.61 17.79 7.54
N GLN A 226 4.65 19.04 7.97
CA GLN A 226 3.66 19.65 8.83
C GLN A 226 2.95 20.80 8.13
N PHE A 227 1.63 20.89 8.33
CA PHE A 227 0.79 21.93 7.73
C PHE A 227 -0.08 22.58 8.79
N CYS A 228 -0.24 23.90 8.72
CA CYS A 228 -1.27 24.59 9.50
C CYS A 228 -2.65 24.28 8.90
N VAL A 229 -3.59 23.85 9.74
CA VAL A 229 -4.93 23.45 9.27
C VAL A 229 -5.86 24.64 9.02
N ASN A 230 -5.46 25.86 9.39
CA ASN A 230 -6.25 27.07 9.16
C ASN A 230 -6.10 27.56 7.71
N ASP A 231 -4.85 27.66 7.23
CA ASP A 231 -4.52 28.25 5.92
C ASP A 231 -3.80 27.29 4.95
N GLY A 232 -3.47 26.08 5.42
CA GLY A 232 -2.79 25.05 4.65
C GLY A 232 -1.28 25.24 4.52
N SER A 233 -0.72 26.30 5.11
CA SER A 233 0.70 26.65 4.99
C SER A 233 1.62 25.55 5.50
N VAL A 234 2.77 25.37 4.84
CA VAL A 234 3.80 24.43 5.29
C VAL A 234 4.50 25.00 6.52
N LYS A 235 4.46 24.27 7.64
CA LYS A 235 5.19 24.60 8.87
C LYS A 235 6.55 23.92 8.92
N ALA A 236 6.64 22.69 8.41
CA ALA A 236 7.88 21.93 8.30
C ALA A 236 7.88 21.05 7.05
N GLY A 237 9.03 20.99 6.38
CA GLY A 237 9.23 20.18 5.17
C GLY A 237 9.26 18.67 5.44
N PRO A 238 9.50 17.83 4.42
CA PRO A 238 10.00 18.16 3.07
C PRO A 238 8.97 18.71 2.07
N ALA A 239 7.69 18.80 2.41
CA ALA A 239 6.70 19.49 1.57
C ALA A 239 7.13 20.94 1.28
N LYS A 240 6.82 21.43 0.08
CA LYS A 240 7.10 22.81 -0.35
C LYS A 240 5.84 23.58 -0.74
N GLU A 241 4.77 22.87 -1.06
CA GLU A 241 3.49 23.46 -1.47
C GLU A 241 2.48 23.34 -0.33
N LYS A 242 1.59 24.33 -0.21
CA LYS A 242 0.48 24.29 0.76
C LYS A 242 -0.54 23.21 0.40
N ILE A 243 -1.34 22.80 1.37
CA ILE A 243 -2.58 22.03 1.14
C ILE A 243 -3.79 22.96 1.06
N ASN A 244 -4.93 22.49 0.52
CA ASN A 244 -6.16 23.25 0.64
C ASN A 244 -6.81 23.03 2.01
N THR A 245 -7.41 24.09 2.54
CA THR A 245 -8.29 24.05 3.71
C THR A 245 -9.71 24.38 3.26
N TYR A 246 -10.69 23.86 4.00
CA TYR A 246 -12.09 23.94 3.66
C TYR A 246 -12.88 24.48 4.84
N THR A 247 -13.93 25.26 4.55
CA THR A 247 -14.82 25.78 5.59
C THR A 247 -15.69 24.67 6.14
N VAL A 248 -15.66 24.50 7.46
CA VAL A 248 -16.59 23.64 8.19
C VAL A 248 -17.75 24.49 8.71
N MET A 249 -18.97 24.01 8.52
CA MET A 249 -20.20 24.63 8.97
C MET A 249 -20.94 23.65 9.87
N GLU A 250 -21.49 24.14 10.96
CA GLU A 250 -22.36 23.37 11.84
C GLU A 250 -23.81 23.77 11.62
N LYS A 251 -24.70 22.78 11.44
CA LYS A 251 -26.14 23.00 11.33
C LYS A 251 -26.89 21.78 11.88
N GLU A 252 -27.82 22.02 12.80
CA GLU A 252 -28.72 20.99 13.35
C GLU A 252 -27.99 19.75 13.90
N GLY A 253 -26.86 19.98 14.59
CA GLY A 253 -26.06 18.88 15.16
C GLY A 253 -25.19 18.13 14.15
N LYS A 254 -25.11 18.61 12.90
CA LYS A 254 -24.30 18.02 11.83
C LYS A 254 -23.23 18.98 11.33
N LEU A 255 -22.15 18.40 10.84
CA LEU A 255 -21.01 19.09 10.24
C LEU A 255 -21.05 18.96 8.73
N TYR A 256 -20.85 20.09 8.06
CA TYR A 256 -20.82 20.22 6.61
C TYR A 256 -19.51 20.88 6.18
N ILE A 257 -18.92 20.39 5.10
CA ILE A 257 -17.68 20.93 4.53
C ILE A 257 -18.00 21.54 3.16
N LYS A 258 -17.60 22.79 2.95
CA LYS A 258 -17.69 23.46 1.64
C LYS A 258 -16.44 23.16 0.81
N VAL A 259 -16.60 22.50 -0.34
CA VAL A 259 -15.52 21.89 -1.14
C VAL A 259 -15.36 22.46 -2.54
#